data_AF-A0A1I4W6K1-F1
#
_entry.id   AF-A0A1I4W6K1-F1
#
_cell.length_a   1.000
_cell.length_b   1.000
_cell.length_c   1.000
_cell.angle_alpha   90.00
_cell.angle_beta   90.00
_cell.angle_gamma   90.00
#
_symmetry.space_group_name_H-M   'P 1'
#
loop_
_entity.id
_entity.type
_entity.pdbx_description
1 polymer ?
#
loop_
_entity_poly.entity_id
_entity_poly.type
_entity_poly.pdbx_seq_one_letter_code
_entity_poly.pdbx_strand_id
1 'polypeptide(L)'
;MSKPQATADVNIHLRARPQDRVLIDRAAELVGANRSQFMLASAIKEAKAVLLDQTSVYMDAPAFRKTLDWMDAPVTPEEAEGMKRLMAARTDWSRD
;
A
#
# COMPACT_ATOMS: atom_id res chain seq x y z
N MET A 1 -19.62 -14.33 16.04
CA MET A 1 -19.46 -15.39 15.01
C MET A 1 -19.56 -14.75 13.63
N SER A 2 -18.46 -14.17 13.14
CA SER A 2 -18.39 -13.59 11.80
C SER A 2 -18.29 -14.73 10.79
N LYS A 3 -19.22 -14.78 9.83
CA LYS A 3 -19.22 -15.80 8.78
C LYS A 3 -17.96 -15.62 7.91
N PRO A 4 -17.31 -16.70 7.46
CA PRO A 4 -16.21 -16.60 6.52
C PRO A 4 -16.75 -16.01 5.21
N GLN A 5 -16.27 -14.82 4.86
CA GLN A 5 -16.64 -14.16 3.62
C GLN A 5 -16.00 -14.94 2.47
N ALA A 6 -16.83 -15.57 1.66
CA ALA A 6 -16.37 -16.30 0.49
C ALA A 6 -15.57 -15.36 -0.42
N THR A 7 -14.35 -15.76 -0.76
CA THR A 7 -13.48 -15.17 -1.79
C THR A 7 -14.09 -15.44 -3.17
N ALA A 8 -15.27 -14.88 -3.43
CA ALA A 8 -15.89 -14.97 -4.74
C ALA A 8 -15.24 -13.96 -5.67
N ASP A 9 -14.90 -14.39 -6.88
CA ASP A 9 -14.48 -13.47 -7.94
C ASP A 9 -15.59 -12.44 -8.19
N VAL A 10 -15.23 -11.16 -8.19
CA VAL A 10 -16.16 -10.04 -8.40
C VAL A 10 -15.95 -9.46 -9.79
N ASN A 11 -17.04 -9.30 -10.53
CA ASN A 11 -17.00 -8.67 -11.85
C ASN A 11 -16.84 -7.15 -11.73
N ILE A 12 -15.91 -6.58 -12.50
CA ILE A 12 -15.71 -5.14 -12.64
C ILE A 12 -16.15 -4.72 -14.04
N HIS A 13 -17.22 -3.93 -14.14
CA HIS A 13 -17.72 -3.40 -15.40
C HIS A 13 -17.17 -2.00 -15.66
N LEU A 14 -16.49 -1.81 -16.80
CA LEU A 14 -15.89 -0.54 -17.20
C LEU A 14 -16.45 -0.08 -18.55
N ARG A 15 -16.67 1.23 -18.68
CA ARG A 15 -16.98 1.88 -19.95
C ARG A 15 -15.73 2.60 -20.45
N ALA A 16 -15.43 2.44 -21.72
CA ALA A 16 -14.31 3.11 -22.37
C ALA A 16 -14.77 3.66 -23.72
N ARG A 17 -14.18 4.78 -24.17
CA ARG A 17 -14.39 5.26 -25.54
C ARG A 17 -13.71 4.29 -26.51
N PRO A 18 -14.16 4.22 -27.78
CA PRO A 18 -13.54 3.33 -28.76
C PRO A 18 -12.03 3.52 -28.90
N GLN A 19 -11.55 4.77 -28.89
CA GLN A 19 -10.13 5.11 -28.96
C GLN A 19 -9.31 4.60 -27.76
N ASP A 20 -9.86 4.69 -26.54
CA ASP A 20 -9.18 4.23 -25.33
C ASP A 20 -9.09 2.70 -25.36
N ARG A 21 -10.14 2.02 -25.81
CA ARG A 21 -10.14 0.57 -26.01
C ARG A 21 -9.04 0.15 -26.98
N VAL A 22 -8.93 0.79 -28.15
CA VAL A 22 -7.91 0.46 -29.15
C VAL A 22 -6.50 0.63 -28.59
N LEU A 23 -6.26 1.70 -27.84
CA LEU A 23 -4.97 1.93 -27.18
C LEU A 23 -4.64 0.83 -26.17
N ILE A 24 -5.62 0.43 -25.34
CA ILE A 24 -5.47 -0.62 -24.35
C ILE A 24 -5.22 -1.98 -25.02
N ASP A 25 -5.97 -2.31 -26.07
CA ASP A 25 -5.83 -3.58 -26.80
C ASP A 25 -4.40 -3.71 -27.35
N ARG A 26 -3.88 -2.65 -27.97
CA ARG A 26 -2.50 -2.62 -28.48
C ARG A 26 -1.46 -2.77 -27.37
N ALA A 27 -1.67 -2.14 -26.22
CA ALA A 27 -0.76 -2.28 -25.08
C ALA A 27 -0.78 -3.70 -24.50
N ALA A 28 -1.96 -4.32 -24.42
CA ALA A 28 -2.11 -5.70 -23.97
C ALA A 28 -1.42 -6.69 -24.91
N GLU A 29 -1.55 -6.50 -26.23
CA GLU A 29 -0.85 -7.30 -27.25
C GLU A 29 0.67 -7.23 -27.09
N LEU A 30 1.24 -6.04 -26.88
CA LEU A 30 2.69 -5.86 -26.71
C LEU A 30 3.24 -6.60 -25.47
N VAL A 31 2.40 -6.79 -24.45
CA VAL A 31 2.77 -7.48 -23.20
C VAL A 31 2.39 -8.98 -23.25
N GLY A 32 1.74 -9.43 -24.33
CA GLY A 32 1.31 -10.84 -24.48
C GLY A 32 0.16 -11.21 -23.56
N ALA A 33 -0.68 -10.24 -23.16
CA ALA A 33 -1.82 -10.46 -22.27
C ALA A 33 -3.14 -10.14 -23.00
N ASN A 34 -4.26 -10.72 -22.53
CA ASN A 34 -5.56 -10.23 -22.99
C ASN A 34 -5.92 -8.89 -22.31
N ARG A 35 -6.85 -8.15 -22.91
CA ARG A 35 -7.29 -6.84 -22.41
C ARG A 35 -7.66 -6.85 -20.93
N SER A 36 -8.47 -7.80 -20.47
CA SER A 36 -8.95 -7.83 -19.08
C SER A 36 -7.81 -8.08 -18.10
N GLN A 37 -6.90 -8.99 -18.44
CA GLN A 37 -5.69 -9.26 -17.64
C GLN A 37 -4.78 -8.03 -17.57
N PHE A 38 -4.52 -7.39 -18.71
CA PHE A 38 -3.71 -6.18 -18.77
C PHE A 38 -4.32 -5.04 -17.93
N MET A 39 -5.62 -4.82 -18.06
CA MET A 39 -6.35 -3.79 -17.30
C MET A 39 -6.30 -4.04 -15.80
N LEU A 40 -6.59 -5.26 -15.36
CA LEU A 40 -6.58 -5.60 -13.95
C LEU A 40 -5.17 -5.49 -13.35
N ALA A 41 -4.15 -6.03 -14.03
CA ALA A 41 -2.77 -5.95 -13.57
C ALA A 41 -2.29 -4.49 -13.46
N SER A 42 -2.62 -3.66 -14.46
CA SER A 42 -2.28 -2.24 -14.47
C SER A 42 -2.99 -1.48 -13.33
N ALA A 43 -4.28 -1.73 -13.12
CA ALA A 43 -5.04 -1.12 -12.03
C ALA A 43 -4.50 -1.53 -10.64
N ILE A 44 -4.15 -2.80 -10.45
CA ILE A 44 -3.55 -3.28 -9.19
C ILE A 44 -2.19 -2.63 -8.96
N LYS A 45 -1.35 -2.54 -10.00
CA LYS A 45 -0.04 -1.87 -9.91
C LYS A 45 -0.20 -0.42 -9.46
N GLU A 46 -1.12 0.31 -10.09
CA GLU A 46 -1.36 1.71 -9.76
C GLU A 46 -1.95 1.89 -8.37
N ALA A 47 -2.94 1.07 -7.99
CA ALA A 47 -3.52 1.10 -6.65
C ALA A 47 -2.46 0.88 -5.56
N LYS A 48 -1.54 -0.08 -5.77
CA LYS A 48 -0.41 -0.30 -4.86
C LYS A 48 0.51 0.91 -4.78
N ALA A 49 0.84 1.52 -5.92
CA ALA A 49 1.68 2.70 -5.96
C ALA A 49 1.06 3.87 -5.18
N VAL A 50 -0.23 4.15 -5.39
CA VAL A 50 -0.97 5.21 -4.67
C VAL A 50 -1.00 4.95 -3.17
N LEU A 51 -1.27 3.71 -2.74
CA LEU A 51 -1.28 3.36 -1.32
C LEU A 51 0.11 3.46 -0.68
N LEU A 52 1.16 3.09 -1.41
CA LEU A 52 2.54 3.22 -0.94
C LEU A 52 3.02 4.67 -0.91
N ASP A 53 2.59 5.50 -1.85
CA ASP A 53 2.93 6.93 -1.86
C ASP A 53 2.43 7.65 -0.59
N GLN A 54 1.32 7.17 -0.01
CA GLN A 54 0.80 7.66 1.28
C GLN A 54 1.67 7.30 2.50
N THR A 55 2.68 6.44 2.34
CA THR A 55 3.62 6.08 3.42
C THR A 55 4.90 6.92 3.41
N SER A 56 5.07 7.79 2.40
CA SER A 56 6.22 8.67 2.30
C SER A 56 6.07 9.87 3.24
N VAL A 57 6.90 9.93 4.28
CA VAL A 57 6.99 11.10 5.17
C VAL A 57 7.94 12.11 4.53
N TYR A 58 7.38 13.21 4.02
CA TYR A 58 8.18 14.34 3.55
C TYR A 58 8.67 15.17 4.73
N MET A 59 9.98 15.40 4.79
CA MET A 59 10.61 16.31 5.75
C MET A 59 11.76 17.05 5.07
N ASP A 60 12.04 18.27 5.53
CA ASP A 60 13.16 19.06 5.01
C ASP A 60 14.51 18.44 5.41
N ALA A 61 15.59 18.85 4.74
CA ALA A 61 16.92 18.28 4.98
C ALA A 61 17.39 18.41 6.46
N PRO A 62 17.12 19.53 7.18
CA PRO A 62 17.43 19.62 8.59
C PRO A 62 16.67 18.62 9.47
N ALA A 63 15.36 18.49 9.28
CA ALA A 63 14.55 17.52 10.02
C ALA A 63 15.00 16.08 9.71
N PHE A 64 15.32 15.78 8.46
CA PHE A 64 15.86 14.49 8.04
C PHE A 64 17.14 14.13 8.76
N ARG A 65 18.11 15.06 8.80
CA ARG A 65 19.37 14.85 9.52
C ARG A 65 19.13 14.61 11.01
N LYS A 66 18.29 15.43 11.64
CA LYS A 66 17.96 15.29 13.07
C LYS A 66 17.31 13.93 13.37
N THR A 67 16.43 13.45 12.50
CA THR A 67 15.79 12.14 12.66
C THR A 67 16.81 11.01 12.54
N LEU A 68 17.72 11.05 11.56
CA LEU A 68 18.79 10.06 11.43
C LEU A 68 19.70 10.05 12.67
N ASP A 69 20.14 11.22 13.12
CA ASP A 69 21.02 11.33 14.29
C ASP A 69 20.33 10.81 15.56
N TRP A 70 19.01 11.00 15.70
CA TRP A 70 18.22 10.42 16.80
C TRP A 70 18.08 8.90 16.69
N MET A 71 17.89 8.36 15.47
CA MET A 71 17.79 6.91 15.25
C MET A 71 19.11 6.17 15.49
N ASP A 72 20.24 6.80 15.21
CA ASP A 72 21.57 6.24 15.41
C ASP A 72 22.05 6.37 16.88
N ALA A 73 21.37 7.18 17.69
CA ALA A 73 21.70 7.35 19.09
C ALA A 73 21.29 6.13 19.94
N PRO A 74 22.03 5.81 21.02
CA PRO A 74 21.61 4.76 21.94
C PRO A 74 20.31 5.15 22.63
N VAL A 75 19.43 4.17 22.84
CA VAL A 75 18.14 4.34 23.51
C VAL A 75 18.34 4.90 24.91
N THR A 76 17.68 6.01 25.21
CA THR A 76 17.72 6.62 26.54
C THR A 76 16.91 5.80 27.54
N PRO A 77 17.19 5.91 28.86
CA PRO A 77 16.40 5.20 29.87
C PRO A 77 14.89 5.49 29.80
N GLU A 78 14.53 6.74 29.48
CA GLU A 78 13.13 7.18 29.37
C GLU A 78 12.43 6.55 28.16
N GLU A 79 13.10 6.48 27.00
CA GLU A 79 12.60 5.80 25.81
C GLU A 79 12.47 4.30 26.03
N ALA A 80 13.41 3.68 26.74
CA ALA A 80 13.34 2.25 27.08
C ALA A 80 12.12 1.93 27.96
N GLU A 81 11.84 2.76 28.97
CA GLU A 81 10.64 2.63 29.80
C GLU A 81 9.36 2.89 29.00
N GLY A 82 9.36 3.88 28.11
CA GLY A 82 8.28 4.15 27.17
C GLY A 82 7.98 2.97 26.24
N MET A 83 9.02 2.35 25.69
CA MET A 83 8.93 1.17 24.84
C MET A 83 8.34 -0.02 25.59
N LYS A 84 8.81 -0.31 26.81
CA LYS A 84 8.23 -1.37 27.66
C LYS A 84 6.74 -1.16 27.90
N ARG A 85 6.34 0.08 28.20
CA ARG A 85 4.92 0.45 28.40
C ARG A 85 4.09 0.24 27.14
N LEU A 86 4.60 0.63 25.96
CA LEU A 86 3.91 0.42 24.68
C LEU A 86 3.80 -1.07 24.32
N MET A 87 4.85 -1.86 24.56
CA MET A 87 4.82 -3.31 24.33
C MET A 87 3.85 -4.05 25.26
N ALA A 88 3.64 -3.53 26.47
CA ALA A 88 2.67 -4.08 27.43
C ALA A 88 1.21 -3.63 27.16
N ALA A 89 1.00 -2.66 26.27
CA ALA A 89 -0.34 -2.18 25.94
C ALA A 89 -1.11 -3.24 25.13
N ARG A 90 -2.34 -3.55 25.55
CA ARG A 90 -3.22 -4.42 24.75
C ARG A 90 -3.65 -3.66 23.50
N THR A 91 -3.37 -4.24 22.34
CA THR A 91 -3.75 -3.68 21.04
C THR A 91 -5.13 -4.16 20.62
N ASP A 92 -6.02 -3.25 20.24
CA ASP A 92 -7.42 -3.56 19.90
C ASP A 92 -7.58 -4.39 18.62
N TRP A 93 -6.56 -4.47 17.77
CA TRP A 93 -6.56 -5.30 16.56
C TRP A 93 -6.22 -6.77 16.81
N SER A 94 -5.89 -7.15 18.06
CA SER A 94 -5.73 -8.55 18.49
C SER A 94 -7.07 -9.20 18.88
N ARG A 95 -8.21 -8.60 18.54
CA ARG A 95 -9.52 -9.20 18.76
C ARG A 95 -9.78 -10.28 17.71
N ASP A 96 -10.00 -11.51 18.19
CA ASP A 96 -10.42 -12.69 17.43
C ASP A 96 -11.57 -12.42 16.42
#